data_AF-A0A2X2JZ44-F1
#
_entry.id   AF-A0A2X2JZ44-F1
#
_cell.length_a   1.000
_cell.length_b   1.000
_cell.length_c   1.000
_cell.angle_alpha   90.00
_cell.angle_beta   90.00
_cell.angle_gamma   90.00
#
_symmetry.space_group_name_H-M   'P 1'
#
loop_
_entity.id
_entity.type
_entity.pdbx_description
1 polymer ?
#
loop_
_entity_poly.entity_id
_entity_poly.type
_entity_poly.pdbx_seq_one_letter_code
_entity_poly.pdbx_strand_id
1 'polypeptide(L)'
;MNLIGLSKSGQNKDEFDEIYTIESLESTLPNADIVINALPETQETIHLLKKKHFELMKDEALFINIGRGSIVKEALLIEVLKSRVIRHAYLDVFENEPLKPNHELYELDNVTITAHITGNDYEAKYDLLDIFKKQSS
;
A
#
# COMPACT_ATOMS: atom_id res chain seq x y z
N MET A 1 0.19 -20.04 -1.78
CA MET A 1 0.39 -18.60 -2.10
C MET A 1 1.88 -18.41 -2.19
N ASN A 2 2.39 -17.71 -3.22
CA ASN A 2 3.80 -17.31 -3.30
C ASN A 2 3.91 -15.90 -2.70
N LEU A 3 4.71 -15.72 -1.67
CA LEU A 3 4.84 -14.48 -0.91
C LEU A 3 6.17 -13.80 -1.18
N ILE A 4 6.11 -12.73 -1.96
CA ILE A 4 7.27 -11.93 -2.36
C ILE A 4 7.31 -10.62 -1.56
N GLY A 5 8.45 -10.33 -0.94
CA GLY A 5 8.69 -9.10 -0.18
C GLY A 5 9.55 -8.10 -0.96
N LEU A 6 9.22 -6.80 -0.85
CA LEU A 6 10.07 -5.72 -1.33
C LEU A 6 10.47 -4.83 -0.17
N SER A 7 11.77 -4.61 0.01
CA SER A 7 12.30 -3.75 1.07
C SER A 7 13.55 -2.98 0.62
N LYS A 8 13.99 -2.01 1.41
CA LYS A 8 15.23 -1.27 1.10
C LYS A 8 16.47 -2.17 1.12
N SER A 9 16.54 -3.13 2.05
CA SER A 9 17.74 -3.96 2.24
C SER A 9 17.74 -5.23 1.39
N GLY A 10 16.57 -5.70 0.93
CA GLY A 10 16.44 -6.98 0.25
C GLY A 10 16.83 -8.18 1.12
N GLN A 11 16.93 -8.01 2.44
CA GLN A 11 17.37 -9.08 3.34
C GLN A 11 16.27 -10.14 3.47
N ASN A 12 16.65 -11.40 3.29
CA ASN A 12 15.76 -12.54 3.46
C ASN A 12 15.21 -12.63 4.88
N LYS A 13 13.96 -13.07 4.97
CA LYS A 13 13.24 -13.38 6.21
C LYS A 13 12.46 -14.66 5.98
N ASP A 14 12.41 -15.52 7.00
CA ASP A 14 11.87 -16.88 6.89
C ASP A 14 10.37 -16.91 6.53
N GLU A 15 9.65 -15.82 6.76
CA GLU A 15 8.23 -15.70 6.44
C GLU A 15 7.93 -15.43 4.96
N PHE A 16 8.93 -15.07 4.15
CA PHE A 16 8.78 -14.78 2.72
C PHE A 16 9.46 -15.85 1.88
N ASP A 17 8.82 -16.24 0.78
CA ASP A 17 9.42 -17.17 -0.19
C ASP A 17 10.61 -16.51 -0.91
N GLU A 18 10.47 -15.22 -1.24
CA GLU A 18 11.49 -14.42 -1.93
C GLU A 18 11.46 -12.97 -1.43
N ILE A 19 12.63 -12.34 -1.26
CA ILE A 19 12.73 -10.91 -0.94
C ILE A 19 13.65 -10.22 -1.93
N TYR A 20 13.16 -9.10 -2.47
CA TYR A 20 13.89 -8.25 -3.41
C TYR A 20 14.02 -6.81 -2.88
N THR A 21 14.87 -6.04 -3.55
CA THR A 21 14.94 -4.59 -3.32
C THR A 21 13.80 -3.87 -4.03
N ILE A 22 13.46 -2.66 -3.57
CA ILE A 22 12.44 -1.80 -4.23
C ILE A 22 12.75 -1.57 -5.71
N GLU A 23 14.01 -1.62 -6.12
CA GLU A 23 14.44 -1.50 -7.54
C GLU A 23 13.90 -2.63 -8.42
N SER A 24 13.53 -3.77 -7.83
CA SER A 24 12.94 -4.93 -8.52
C SER A 24 11.41 -4.83 -8.66
N LEU A 25 10.81 -3.68 -8.37
CA LEU A 25 9.36 -3.48 -8.49
C LEU A 25 8.86 -3.86 -9.90
N GLU A 26 9.51 -3.37 -10.95
CA GLU A 26 9.05 -3.61 -12.33
C GLU A 26 9.14 -5.07 -12.77
N SER A 27 10.12 -5.83 -12.27
CA SER A 27 10.28 -7.25 -12.61
C SER A 27 9.35 -8.16 -11.80
N THR A 28 8.85 -7.70 -10.65
CA THR A 28 8.02 -8.50 -9.75
C THR A 28 6.51 -8.31 -10.00
N LEU A 29 6.09 -7.09 -10.35
CA LEU A 29 4.68 -6.74 -10.57
C LEU A 29 3.93 -7.61 -11.59
N PRO A 30 4.50 -8.04 -12.74
CA PRO A 30 3.80 -8.86 -13.73
C PRO A 30 3.29 -10.21 -13.19
N ASN A 31 3.90 -10.70 -12.12
CA ASN A 31 3.55 -12.00 -11.53
C ASN A 31 2.55 -11.88 -10.38
N ALA A 32 2.30 -10.68 -9.86
CA ALA A 32 1.49 -10.45 -8.68
C ALA A 32 -0.02 -10.48 -8.99
N ASP A 33 -0.76 -11.30 -8.25
CA ASP A 33 -2.23 -11.25 -8.22
C ASP A 33 -2.73 -10.20 -7.20
N ILE A 34 -1.95 -9.95 -6.15
CA ILE A 34 -2.24 -8.99 -5.09
C ILE A 34 -0.96 -8.21 -4.79
N VAL A 35 -1.06 -6.87 -4.78
CA VAL A 35 0.03 -5.96 -4.41
C VAL A 35 -0.38 -5.20 -3.15
N ILE A 36 0.40 -5.36 -2.09
CA ILE A 36 0.13 -4.73 -0.79
C ILE A 36 1.21 -3.69 -0.50
N ASN A 37 0.82 -2.43 -0.36
CA ASN A 37 1.70 -1.40 0.18
C ASN A 37 1.60 -1.35 1.71
N ALA A 38 2.73 -1.64 2.36
CA ALA A 38 2.96 -1.44 3.79
C ALA A 38 4.21 -0.58 4.06
N LEU A 39 4.70 0.15 3.05
CA LEU A 39 5.90 0.99 3.20
C LEU A 39 5.61 2.23 4.04
N PRO A 40 6.58 2.69 4.86
CA PRO A 40 6.49 3.99 5.51
C PRO A 40 6.63 5.12 4.48
N GLU A 41 6.12 6.31 4.83
CA GLU A 41 6.38 7.52 4.05
C GLU A 41 7.82 8.01 4.30
N THR A 42 8.55 8.19 3.22
CA THR A 42 9.92 8.71 3.16
C THR A 42 10.07 9.48 1.85
N GLN A 43 11.13 10.27 1.70
CA GLN A 43 11.44 10.94 0.43
C GLN A 43 11.58 9.96 -0.75
N GLU A 44 12.01 8.72 -0.49
CA GLU A 44 12.18 7.67 -1.50
C GLU A 44 10.85 6.99 -1.87
N THR A 45 9.85 7.02 -0.98
CA THR A 45 8.56 6.31 -1.17
C THR A 45 7.41 7.23 -1.57
N ILE A 46 7.55 8.55 -1.39
CA ILE A 46 6.56 9.52 -1.88
C ILE A 46 6.44 9.43 -3.40
N HIS A 47 5.21 9.14 -3.84
CA HIS A 47 4.85 8.90 -5.22
C HIS A 47 5.71 7.83 -5.91
N LEU A 48 6.21 6.84 -5.17
CA LEU A 48 6.99 5.74 -5.72
C LEU A 48 6.22 5.03 -6.83
N LEU A 49 4.93 4.77 -6.62
CA LEU A 49 4.08 4.15 -7.63
C LEU A 49 3.70 5.16 -8.72
N LYS A 50 3.92 4.76 -9.97
CA LYS A 50 3.67 5.52 -11.20
C LYS A 50 2.73 4.72 -12.09
N LYS A 51 2.16 5.35 -13.11
CA LYS A 51 1.24 4.71 -14.07
C LYS A 51 1.79 3.40 -14.62
N LYS A 52 3.05 3.41 -15.08
CA LYS A 52 3.75 2.22 -15.60
C LYS A 52 3.76 1.03 -14.64
N HIS A 53 3.77 1.26 -13.32
CA HIS A 53 3.78 0.18 -12.35
C HIS A 53 2.41 -0.52 -12.32
N PHE A 54 1.31 0.24 -12.37
CA PHE A 54 -0.03 -0.36 -12.47
C PHE A 54 -0.24 -1.06 -13.81
N GLU A 55 0.29 -0.51 -14.91
CA GLU A 55 0.22 -1.14 -16.24
C GLU A 55 1.05 -2.43 -16.35
N LEU A 56 2.03 -2.64 -15.47
CA LEU A 56 2.77 -3.89 -15.36
C LEU A 56 2.05 -4.94 -14.51
N MET A 57 1.04 -4.56 -13.73
CA MET A 57 0.23 -5.52 -12.98
C MET A 57 -0.69 -6.29 -13.93
N LYS A 58 -1.20 -7.44 -13.47
CA LYS A 58 -2.25 -8.15 -14.18
C LYS A 58 -3.54 -7.31 -14.15
N ASP A 59 -4.34 -7.38 -15.21
CA ASP A 59 -5.66 -6.72 -15.25
C ASP A 59 -6.55 -7.14 -14.07
N GLU A 60 -6.43 -8.39 -13.63
CA GLU A 60 -7.17 -8.97 -12.50
C GLU A 60 -6.55 -8.64 -11.11
N ALA A 61 -5.44 -7.89 -11.07
CA ALA A 61 -4.71 -7.64 -9.84
C ALA A 61 -5.49 -6.78 -8.84
N LEU A 62 -5.29 -7.07 -7.56
CA LEU A 62 -5.81 -6.28 -6.45
C LEU A 62 -4.70 -5.40 -5.87
N PHE A 63 -4.99 -4.12 -5.66
CA PHE A 63 -4.09 -3.21 -4.95
C PHE A 63 -4.61 -2.93 -3.54
N ILE A 64 -3.77 -3.10 -2.51
CA ILE A 64 -4.13 -2.86 -1.12
C ILE A 64 -3.17 -1.83 -0.56
N ASN A 65 -3.67 -0.72 0.00
CA ASN A 65 -2.84 0.30 0.64
C ASN A 65 -3.19 0.43 2.12
N ILE A 66 -2.28 -0.07 2.96
CA ILE A 66 -2.32 0.02 4.43
C ILE A 66 -1.10 0.78 4.99
N GLY A 67 -0.25 1.32 4.11
CA GLY A 67 0.96 2.07 4.46
C GLY A 67 0.65 3.56 4.60
N ARG A 68 0.95 4.33 3.56
CA ARG A 68 0.67 5.76 3.48
C ARG A 68 0.06 6.10 2.12
N GLY A 69 -0.90 7.02 2.10
CA GLY A 69 -1.59 7.42 0.87
C GLY A 69 -0.66 8.06 -0.16
N SER A 70 0.42 8.71 0.30
CA SER A 70 1.44 9.34 -0.53
C SER A 70 2.24 8.40 -1.43
N ILE A 71 2.09 7.07 -1.31
CA ILE A 71 2.78 6.07 -2.16
C ILE A 71 2.49 6.28 -3.66
N VAL A 72 1.31 6.79 -3.98
CA VAL A 72 0.83 7.10 -5.34
C VAL A 72 0.11 8.43 -5.30
N LYS A 73 0.23 9.23 -6.35
CA LYS A 73 -0.60 10.44 -6.48
C LYS A 73 -2.07 10.04 -6.54
N GLU A 74 -2.92 10.63 -5.71
CA GLU A 74 -4.34 10.27 -5.63
C GLU A 74 -5.04 10.40 -7.00
N ALA A 75 -4.77 11.47 -7.74
CA ALA A 75 -5.30 11.66 -9.10
C ALA A 75 -4.88 10.56 -10.09
N LEU A 76 -3.66 10.03 -9.96
CA LEU A 76 -3.18 8.92 -10.79
C LEU A 76 -3.89 7.62 -10.43
N LEU A 77 -4.07 7.35 -9.13
CA LEU A 77 -4.78 6.16 -8.67
C LEU A 77 -6.23 6.15 -9.17
N ILE A 78 -6.91 7.30 -9.08
CA ILE A 78 -8.25 7.49 -9.65
C ILE A 78 -8.27 7.18 -11.15
N GLU A 79 -7.30 7.68 -11.93
CA GLU A 79 -7.20 7.42 -13.37
C GLU A 79 -7.05 5.91 -13.67
N VAL A 80 -6.16 5.24 -12.94
CA VAL A 80 -5.89 3.80 -13.04
C VAL A 80 -7.17 2.99 -12.79
N LEU A 81 -7.93 3.36 -11.75
CA LEU A 81 -9.16 2.66 -11.35
C LEU A 81 -10.31 2.93 -12.32
N LYS A 82 -10.48 4.18 -12.76
CA LYS A 82 -11.48 4.55 -13.79
C LYS A 82 -11.23 3.83 -15.10
N SER A 83 -9.96 3.69 -15.48
CA SER A 83 -9.56 3.01 -16.71
C SER A 83 -9.51 1.49 -16.56
N ARG A 84 -9.79 0.96 -15.35
CA ARG A 84 -9.71 -0.46 -15.00
C ARG A 84 -8.40 -1.12 -15.43
N VAL A 85 -7.29 -0.40 -15.25
CA VAL A 85 -5.93 -0.96 -15.42
C VAL A 85 -5.66 -2.06 -14.40
N ILE A 86 -6.29 -1.95 -13.23
CA ILE A 86 -6.34 -3.01 -12.21
C ILE A 86 -7.80 -3.27 -11.83
N ARG A 87 -8.06 -4.46 -11.31
CA ARG A 87 -9.42 -4.91 -11.00
C ARG A 87 -10.05 -4.13 -9.86
N HIS A 88 -9.35 -3.97 -8.73
CA HIS A 88 -9.92 -3.36 -7.52
C HIS A 88 -8.82 -2.78 -6.62
N ALA A 89 -9.15 -1.74 -5.86
CA ALA A 89 -8.30 -1.22 -4.79
C ALA A 89 -8.98 -1.24 -3.42
N TYR A 90 -8.23 -1.64 -2.39
CA TYR A 90 -8.60 -1.55 -0.98
C TYR A 90 -7.73 -0.50 -0.31
N LEU A 91 -8.33 0.62 0.12
CA LEU A 91 -7.62 1.80 0.59
C LEU A 91 -8.00 2.11 2.03
N ASP A 92 -7.04 2.03 2.95
CA ASP A 92 -7.20 2.48 4.34
C ASP A 92 -6.62 3.87 4.61
N VAL A 93 -5.76 4.35 3.69
CA VAL A 93 -4.99 5.59 3.81
C VAL A 93 -5.07 6.40 2.52
N PHE A 94 -5.04 7.73 2.63
CA PHE A 94 -5.24 8.69 1.53
C PHE A 94 -4.15 9.75 1.50
N GLU A 95 -3.92 10.39 0.36
CA GLU A 95 -2.90 11.45 0.25
C GLU A 95 -3.30 12.67 1.11
N ASN A 96 -4.62 12.95 1.15
CA ASN A 96 -5.20 13.98 2.00
C ASN A 96 -6.24 13.34 2.94
N GLU A 97 -5.94 13.33 4.25
CA GLU A 97 -6.85 12.82 5.28
C GLU A 97 -7.42 13.95 6.14
N PRO A 98 -8.73 13.93 6.46
CA PRO A 98 -9.72 12.94 6.02
C PRO A 98 -10.14 13.12 4.56
N LEU A 99 -10.59 12.03 3.93
CA LEU A 99 -11.15 12.09 2.59
C LEU A 99 -12.42 12.95 2.60
N LYS A 100 -12.54 13.86 1.62
CA LYS A 100 -13.69 14.78 1.55
C LYS A 100 -14.99 14.01 1.25
N PRO A 101 -16.16 14.40 1.79
CA PRO A 101 -17.41 13.67 1.57
C PRO A 101 -17.83 13.49 0.11
N ASN A 102 -17.40 14.38 -0.79
CA ASN A 102 -17.69 14.35 -2.23
C ASN A 102 -16.49 13.85 -3.05
N HIS A 103 -15.59 13.08 -2.43
CA HIS A 103 -14.39 12.60 -3.10
C HIS A 103 -14.71 11.53 -4.14
N GLU A 104 -14.03 11.60 -5.28
CA GLU A 104 -14.28 10.77 -6.45
C GLU A 104 -14.09 9.26 -6.21
N LEU A 105 -13.18 8.90 -5.30
CA LEU A 105 -12.97 7.49 -4.90
C LEU A 105 -14.24 6.83 -4.33
N TYR A 106 -15.19 7.60 -3.76
CA TYR A 106 -16.46 7.06 -3.27
C TYR A 106 -17.42 6.65 -4.39
N GLU A 107 -17.23 7.18 -5.60
CA GLU A 107 -18.10 6.93 -6.76
C GLU A 107 -17.64 5.73 -7.61
N LEU A 108 -16.45 5.19 -7.33
CA LEU A 108 -15.88 4.08 -8.10
C LEU A 108 -16.35 2.72 -7.55
N ASP A 109 -16.88 1.87 -8.42
CA ASP A 109 -17.41 0.55 -8.06
C ASP A 109 -16.30 -0.49 -7.75
N ASN A 110 -15.07 -0.16 -8.11
CA ASN A 110 -13.88 -0.99 -7.93
C ASN A 110 -12.94 -0.47 -6.82
N VAL A 111 -13.49 0.23 -5.83
CA VAL A 111 -12.75 0.74 -4.67
C VAL A 111 -13.48 0.39 -3.37
N THR A 112 -12.74 -0.13 -2.40
CA THR A 112 -13.20 -0.31 -1.02
C THR A 112 -12.40 0.61 -0.11
N ILE A 113 -13.09 1.43 0.69
CA ILE A 113 -12.47 2.42 1.58
C ILE A 113 -12.68 2.03 3.04
N THR A 114 -11.61 2.06 3.83
CA THR A 114 -11.65 2.04 5.30
C THR A 114 -10.98 3.29 5.85
N ALA A 115 -11.36 3.72 7.06
CA ALA A 115 -10.99 5.04 7.60
C ALA A 115 -9.77 4.96 8.55
N HIS A 116 -8.60 4.56 8.04
CA HIS A 116 -7.34 4.45 8.77
C HIS A 116 -7.45 3.56 10.04
N ILE A 117 -8.15 2.43 9.91
CA ILE A 117 -8.45 1.54 11.04
C ILE A 117 -7.65 0.23 11.02
N THR A 118 -6.86 -0.06 9.98
CA THR A 118 -6.19 -1.36 9.86
C THR A 118 -5.15 -1.59 10.96
N GLY A 119 -4.54 -0.53 11.49
CA GLY A 119 -3.63 -0.59 12.64
C GLY A 119 -4.31 -0.47 14.00
N ASN A 120 -5.63 -0.34 14.06
CA ASN A 120 -6.37 -0.05 15.29
C ASN A 120 -6.74 -1.35 16.03
N ASP A 121 -5.73 -2.02 16.58
CA ASP A 121 -5.92 -3.12 17.52
C ASP A 121 -5.97 -2.59 18.96
N TYR A 122 -6.88 -3.13 19.77
CA TYR A 122 -6.98 -2.82 21.20
C TYR A 122 -5.71 -3.23 21.96
N GLU A 123 -5.03 -4.31 21.55
CA GLU A 123 -3.77 -4.75 22.15
C GLU A 123 -2.59 -3.82 21.83
N ALA A 124 -2.54 -3.26 20.62
CA ALA A 124 -1.47 -2.34 20.19
C ALA A 124 -1.34 -1.09 21.08
N LYS A 125 -2.42 -0.64 21.74
CA LYS A 125 -2.39 0.50 22.68
C LYS A 125 -1.58 0.20 23.95
N TYR A 126 -1.58 -1.03 24.41
CA TYR A 126 -0.82 -1.43 25.59
C TYR A 126 0.68 -1.59 25.26
N ASP A 127 1.00 -2.13 24.10
CA ASP A 127 2.38 -2.22 23.61
C ASP A 127 3.03 -0.85 23.41
N LEU A 128 2.28 0.14 22.89
CA LEU A 128 2.77 1.52 22.77
C LEU A 128 3.14 2.14 24.12
N LEU A 129 2.34 1.88 25.17
CA LEU A 129 2.63 2.36 26.52
C LEU A 129 3.89 1.73 27.09
N ASP A 130 4.15 0.45 26.79
CA ASP A 130 5.33 -0.24 27.28
C ASP A 130 6.60 0.14 26.51
N ILE A 131 6.50 0.42 25.20
CA ILE A 131 7.58 1.05 24.42
C ILE A 131 7.91 2.44 24.99
N PHE A 132 6.89 3.25 25.29
CA PHE A 132 7.09 4.60 25.84
C PHE A 132 7.79 4.57 27.21
N LYS A 133 7.42 3.64 28.10
CA LYS A 133 8.09 3.46 29.40
C LYS A 133 9.56 3.06 29.25
N LYS A 134 9.88 2.16 28.31
CA LYS A 134 11.26 1.72 28.03
C LYS A 134 12.16 2.84 27.52
N GLN A 135 11.62 3.82 26.78
CA GLN A 135 12.37 4.97 26.28
C GLN A 135 12.52 6.11 27.30
N SER A 136 11.73 6.08 28.38
CA SER A 136 11.72 7.09 29.45
C SER A 136 12.53 6.66 30.69
N SER A 137 13.28 5.56 30.57
CA SER A 137 14.17 4.98 31.59
C SER A 137 15.62 5.10 31.15
#